data_AF-A0A8T3RMD7-F1
#
_entry.id   AF-A0A8T3RMD7-F1
#
_cell.length_a   1.000
_cell.length_b   1.000
_cell.length_c   1.000
_cell.angle_alpha   90.00
_cell.angle_beta   90.00
_cell.angle_gamma   90.00
#
_symmetry.space_group_name_H-M   'P 1'
#
loop_
_entity.id
_entity.type
_entity.pdbx_description
1 polymer ?
#
loop_
_entity_poly.entity_id
_entity_poly.type
_entity_poly.pdbx_seq_one_letter_code
_entity_poly.pdbx_strand_id
1 'polypeptide(L)' 'SRQYAPAEFVKQVKVSFEGEAIFQAETSFAVSENPSFRFYFVPQREGTLTAEVVDTEGRHFSESYQVSPVTGTVAAGN' A
#
# COMPACT_ATOMS: atom_id res chain seq x y z
N SER A 1 -11.34 -9.58 -36.25
CA SER A 1 -10.76 -8.50 -35.44
C SER A 1 -10.04 -9.15 -34.25
N ARG A 2 -8.90 -8.61 -33.80
CA ARG A 2 -8.32 -9.03 -32.51
C ARG A 2 -9.13 -8.34 -31.41
N GLN A 3 -9.63 -9.13 -30.46
CA GLN A 3 -10.35 -8.64 -29.30
C GLN A 3 -9.32 -8.54 -28.18
N TYR A 4 -8.88 -7.32 -27.87
CA TYR A 4 -8.05 -7.09 -26.69
C TYR A 4 -9.01 -6.94 -25.51
N ALA A 5 -8.78 -7.72 -24.45
CA ALA A 5 -9.44 -7.46 -23.17
C ALA A 5 -9.02 -6.05 -22.70
N PRO A 6 -9.94 -5.25 -22.12
CA PRO A 6 -9.57 -4.01 -21.46
C PRO A 6 -8.49 -4.28 -20.41
N ALA A 7 -7.52 -3.37 -20.29
CA ALA A 7 -6.46 -3.50 -19.30
C ALA A 7 -7.02 -3.20 -17.90
N GLU A 8 -7.37 -4.25 -17.16
CA GLU A 8 -7.85 -4.19 -15.78
C GLU A 8 -6.68 -4.42 -14.83
N PHE A 9 -6.24 -3.38 -14.13
CA PHE A 9 -5.12 -3.46 -13.19
C PHE A 9 -5.25 -2.42 -12.07
N VAL A 10 -4.62 -2.69 -10.93
CA VAL A 10 -4.43 -1.69 -9.87
C VAL A 10 -3.64 -0.53 -10.46
N LYS A 11 -4.20 0.69 -10.48
CA LYS A 11 -3.54 1.88 -11.04
C LYS A 11 -2.91 2.78 -9.97
N GLN A 12 -3.46 2.76 -8.76
CA GLN A 12 -3.01 3.60 -7.66
C GLN A 12 -3.07 2.83 -6.34
N VAL A 13 -2.00 2.95 -5.55
CA VAL A 13 -1.95 2.50 -4.16
C VAL A 13 -1.48 3.66 -3.30
N LYS A 14 -2.20 3.97 -2.24
CA LYS A 14 -1.84 4.96 -1.24
C LYS A 14 -1.91 4.32 0.13
N VAL A 15 -0.86 4.47 0.92
CA VAL A 15 -0.88 4.09 2.34
C VAL A 15 -0.63 5.33 3.18
N SER A 16 -1.49 5.54 4.17
CA SER A 16 -1.43 6.68 5.08
C SER A 16 -1.35 6.22 6.52
N PHE A 17 -0.57 6.91 7.35
CA PHE A 17 -0.62 6.78 8.79
C PHE A 17 -1.30 8.02 9.36
N GLU A 18 -2.44 7.82 10.04
CA GLU A 18 -3.17 8.92 10.68
C GLU A 18 -3.56 10.05 9.71
N GLY A 19 -3.90 9.66 8.48
CA GLY A 19 -4.25 10.58 7.38
C GLY A 19 -3.07 11.16 6.61
N GLU A 20 -1.83 11.02 7.10
CA GLU A 20 -0.62 11.45 6.41
C GLU A 20 -0.11 10.35 5.47
N ALA A 21 0.05 10.65 4.18
CA ALA A 21 0.52 9.67 3.21
C ALA A 21 1.99 9.31 3.45
N ILE A 22 2.26 8.03 3.66
CA ILE A 22 3.61 7.48 3.90
C ILE A 22 4.13 6.62 2.74
N PHE A 23 3.25 6.18 1.84
CA PHE A 23 3.58 5.47 0.62
C PHE A 23 2.56 5.78 -0.47
N GLN A 24 3.03 5.99 -1.70
CA GLN A 24 2.19 6.15 -2.88
C GLN A 24 2.85 5.44 -4.06
N ALA A 25 2.06 4.78 -4.89
CA ALA A 25 2.50 4.18 -6.14
C ALA A 25 1.44 4.38 -7.22
N GLU A 26 1.89 4.89 -8.37
CA GLU A 26 1.15 4.88 -9.63
C GLU A 26 1.70 3.73 -10.49
N THR A 27 0.82 2.89 -11.01
CA THR A 27 1.18 1.61 -11.63
C THR A 27 0.62 1.49 -13.05
N SER A 28 1.05 0.45 -13.75
CA SER A 28 0.61 0.15 -15.12
C SER A 28 0.34 -1.34 -15.29
N PHE A 29 -0.17 -1.72 -16.47
CA PHE A 29 -0.39 -3.12 -16.88
C PHE A 29 0.87 -4.00 -16.82
N ALA A 30 2.08 -3.42 -16.66
CA ALA A 30 3.33 -4.16 -16.54
C ALA A 30 3.56 -4.77 -15.14
N VAL A 31 2.75 -4.39 -14.14
CA VAL A 31 2.80 -4.98 -12.80
C VAL A 31 2.18 -6.38 -12.83
N SER A 32 2.83 -7.33 -12.15
CA SER A 32 2.36 -8.71 -12.06
C SER A 32 0.92 -8.81 -11.53
N GLU A 33 0.22 -9.86 -11.96
CA GLU A 33 -1.04 -10.28 -11.34
C GLU A 33 -0.83 -10.53 -9.83
N ASN A 34 -1.84 -10.17 -9.01
CA ASN A 34 -1.78 -10.23 -7.55
C ASN A 34 -0.54 -9.53 -6.96
N PRO A 35 -0.40 -8.20 -7.18
CA PRO A 35 0.80 -7.48 -6.79
C PRO A 35 1.00 -7.41 -5.28
N SER A 36 2.26 -7.39 -4.87
CA SER A 36 2.67 -7.12 -3.48
C SER A 36 3.56 -5.89 -3.44
N PHE A 37 3.14 -4.87 -2.71
CA PHE A 37 3.91 -3.66 -2.48
C PHE A 37 4.54 -3.70 -1.10
N ARG A 38 5.88 -3.59 -1.04
CA ARG A 38 6.64 -3.58 0.22
C ARG A 38 7.33 -2.23 0.37
N PHE A 39 7.12 -1.61 1.52
CA PHE A 39 7.75 -0.35 1.90
C PHE A 39 8.12 -0.41 3.39
N TYR A 40 8.99 0.49 3.82
CA TYR A 40 9.41 0.60 5.22
C TYR A 40 8.70 1.75 5.91
N PHE A 41 8.25 1.50 7.12
CA PHE A 41 7.58 2.47 7.97
C PHE A 41 7.85 2.12 9.44
N VAL A 42 8.18 3.11 10.26
CA VAL A 42 8.40 2.94 11.70
C VAL A 42 7.46 3.90 12.45
N PRO A 43 6.36 3.42 13.02
CA PRO A 43 5.43 4.27 13.77
C PRO A 43 6.12 4.80 15.04
N GLN A 44 6.06 6.11 15.25
CA GLN A 44 6.57 6.78 16.47
C GLN A 44 5.54 6.80 17.60
N ARG A 45 4.27 6.55 17.27
CA ARG A 45 3.14 6.50 18.18
C ARG A 45 2.14 5.45 17.70
N GLU A 46 1.20 5.10 18.56
CA GLU A 46 0.05 4.30 18.14
C GLU A 46 -0.81 5.09 17.15
N GLY A 47 -1.41 4.38 16.20
CA GLY A 47 -2.32 4.99 15.25
C GLY A 47 -2.77 4.04 14.15
N THR A 48 -3.58 4.58 13.25
CA THR A 48 -4.22 3.82 12.18
C THR A 48 -3.39 3.94 10.89
N LEU A 49 -2.98 2.78 10.38
CA LEU A 49 -2.45 2.63 9.03
C LEU A 49 -3.61 2.31 8.07
N THR A 50 -3.84 3.13 7.07
CA THR A 50 -4.90 2.95 6.06
C THR A 50 -4.27 2.71 4.69
N ALA A 51 -4.66 1.63 4.02
CA ALA A 51 -4.30 1.37 2.63
C ALA A 51 -5.52 1.60 1.73
N GLU A 52 -5.38 2.46 0.74
CA GLU A 52 -6.39 2.82 -0.27
C GLU A 52 -5.88 2.40 -1.65
N VAL A 53 -6.66 1.64 -2.40
CA VAL A 53 -6.30 1.12 -3.73
C VAL A 53 -7.39 1.47 -4.72
N VAL A 54 -6.98 1.97 -5.89
CA VAL A 54 -7.86 2.25 -7.03
C VAL A 54 -7.36 1.49 -8.25
N ASP A 55 -8.28 0.89 -9.00
CA ASP A 55 -7.97 0.23 -10.27
C ASP A 55 -8.40 1.06 -11.49
N THR A 56 -8.18 0.53 -12.69
CA THR A 56 -8.57 1.18 -13.95
C THR A 56 -10.08 1.26 -14.16
N GLU A 57 -10.88 0.39 -13.54
CA GLU A 57 -12.35 0.43 -13.56
C GLU A 57 -12.94 1.42 -12.54
N GLY A 58 -12.10 2.04 -11.70
CA GLY A 58 -12.53 2.97 -10.66
C GLY A 58 -13.11 2.27 -9.42
N ARG A 59 -12.85 0.98 -9.24
CA ARG A 59 -13.13 0.29 -7.98
C ARG A 59 -12.17 0.81 -6.93
N HIS A 60 -12.71 1.06 -5.74
CA HIS A 60 -11.97 1.52 -4.57
C HIS A 60 -11.96 0.41 -3.52
N PHE A 61 -10.78 0.05 -3.05
CA PHE A 61 -10.57 -0.89 -1.96
C PHE A 61 -9.86 -0.17 -0.82
N SER A 62 -10.30 -0.40 0.41
CA SER A 62 -9.75 0.26 1.59
C SER A 62 -9.66 -0.72 2.74
N GLU A 63 -8.51 -0.75 3.39
CA GLU A 63 -8.26 -1.56 4.59
C GLU A 63 -7.52 -0.73 5.64
N SER A 64 -7.73 -1.03 6.92
CA SER A 64 -7.13 -0.30 8.04
C SER A 64 -6.63 -1.22 9.14
N TYR A 65 -5.46 -0.88 9.68
CA TYR A 65 -4.79 -1.66 10.73
C TYR A 65 -4.31 -0.73 11.84
N GLN A 66 -4.48 -1.16 13.09
CA GLN A 66 -3.84 -0.50 14.22
C GLN A 66 -2.37 -0.93 14.27
N VAL A 67 -1.48 0.05 14.40
CA VAL A 67 -0.04 -0.17 14.53
C VAL A 67 0.48 0.57 15.75
N SER A 68 1.41 -0.05 16.47
CA SER A 68 2.10 0.54 17.63
C SER A 68 3.60 0.56 17.37
N PRO A 69 4.35 1.51 17.99
CA PRO A 69 5.80 1.51 17.95
C PRO A 69 6.36 0.17 18.41
N VAL A 70 7.41 -0.30 17.74
CA VAL A 70 8.17 -1.45 18.25
C VAL A 70 8.96 -0.96 19.46
N THR A 71 8.45 -1.21 20.65
CA THR A 71 9.16 -0.95 21.91
C THR A 71 10.22 -2.04 22.11
N GLY A 72 11.29 -1.98 21.32
CA GLY A 72 12.41 -2.91 21.42
C GLY A 72 13.71 -2.13 21.54
N THR A 73 14.31 -2.14 22.73
CA THR A 73 15.75 -1.89 22.88
C THR A 73 16.46 -2.86 21.94
N VAL A 74 16.98 -2.36 20.82
CA VAL A 74 17.94 -3.13 20.03
C VAL A 74 19.17 -3.26 20.93
N ALA A 75 19.27 -4.36 21.67
CA ALA A 75 20.51 -4.72 22.31
C ALA A 75 21.56 -4.79 21.20
N ALA A 76 22.48 -3.82 21.20
CA ALA A 76 23.59 -3.78 20.29
C ALA A 76 24.42 -5.05 20.50
N GLY A 77 24.24 -6.01 19.59
CA GLY A 77 25.03 -7.23 19.51
C GLY A 77 25.60 -7.33 18.11
N ASN A 78 26.83 -6.87 17.96
CA ASN A 78 27.86 -7.40 17.07
C ASN A 78 29.20 -7.25 17.81
#